data_AF-A0A6F9BYN2-F1
#
_entry.id   AF-A0A6F9BYN2-F1
#
_cell.length_a   1.000
_cell.length_b   1.000
_cell.length_c   1.000
_cell.angle_alpha   90.00
_cell.angle_beta   90.00
_cell.angle_gamma   90.00
#
_symmetry.space_group_name_H-M   'P 1'
#
loop_
_entity.id
_entity.type
_entity.pdbx_description
1 polymer ?
#
loop_
_entity_poly.entity_id
_entity_poly.type
_entity_poly.pdbx_seq_one_letter_code
_entity_poly.pdbx_strand_id
1 'polypeptide(L)'
;MSAEASAGSVAAASVPATKSSGWGSEEKGVGGGLAGSKYVKLNVGGSLHYTTVQTLSKEDGLLRSMCNGGAEVTIDSEGWVVLDRCGHHFGLVLNFMRDGSVPLPESHRELEEVLKEAQYYRVQGLVQHCTSAMQKQRDVYEGVCRIPMITSAKEEQRMITTCRKVREG
;
A
#
# COMPACT_ATOMS: atom_id res chain seq x y z
N MET A 1 29.66 -60.62 22.32
CA MET A 1 28.23 -60.34 22.06
C MET A 1 28.18 -59.62 20.72
N SER A 2 27.80 -60.33 19.66
CA SER A 2 27.74 -59.81 18.29
C SER A 2 26.29 -59.90 17.83
N ALA A 3 25.75 -58.80 17.32
CA ALA A 3 24.56 -58.79 16.49
C ALA A 3 24.60 -57.54 15.60
N GLU A 4 24.71 -57.78 14.30
CA GLU A 4 24.62 -56.80 13.22
C GLU A 4 23.15 -56.45 12.96
N ALA A 5 22.86 -55.19 12.60
CA ALA A 5 21.53 -54.77 12.18
C ALA A 5 21.58 -53.97 10.87
N SER A 6 21.33 -54.72 9.79
CA SER A 6 20.59 -54.43 8.55
C SER A 6 20.36 -52.97 8.12
N ALA A 7 20.84 -52.66 6.91
CA ALA A 7 20.52 -51.46 6.13
C ALA A 7 19.15 -51.59 5.43
N GLY A 8 18.29 -50.59 5.61
CA GLY A 8 17.03 -50.42 4.89
C GLY A 8 17.17 -49.48 3.70
N SER A 9 16.95 -50.01 2.50
CA SER A 9 16.83 -49.29 1.23
C SER A 9 15.36 -48.91 0.99
N VAL A 10 15.08 -47.67 0.60
CA VAL A 10 13.80 -47.30 -0.03
C VAL A 10 14.05 -46.47 -1.28
N ALA A 11 13.36 -46.91 -2.34
CA ALA A 11 13.58 -46.58 -3.72
C ALA A 11 12.99 -45.23 -4.16
N ALA A 12 13.55 -44.75 -5.26
CA ALA A 12 13.13 -43.61 -6.05
C ALA A 12 11.68 -43.69 -6.52
N ALA A 13 10.97 -42.56 -6.48
CA ALA A 13 9.76 -42.33 -7.26
C ALA A 13 9.99 -41.10 -8.16
N SER A 14 10.30 -41.37 -9.42
CA SER A 14 10.32 -40.39 -10.51
C SER A 14 8.90 -39.87 -10.77
N VAL A 15 8.72 -38.55 -10.75
CA VAL A 15 7.46 -37.90 -11.18
C VAL A 15 7.59 -37.56 -12.67
N PRO A 16 6.60 -37.89 -13.51
CA PRO A 16 6.73 -37.75 -14.96
C PRO A 16 6.58 -36.29 -15.40
N ALA A 17 7.46 -35.89 -16.32
CA ALA A 17 7.35 -34.65 -17.07
C ALA A 17 6.21 -34.74 -18.08
N THR A 18 5.13 -34.01 -17.84
CA THR A 18 4.05 -33.85 -18.82
C THR A 18 4.42 -32.73 -19.79
N LYS A 19 4.74 -33.12 -21.04
CA LYS A 19 4.71 -32.23 -22.19
C LYS A 19 3.25 -32.10 -22.66
N SER A 20 2.72 -30.90 -22.69
CA SER A 20 1.57 -30.53 -23.55
C SER A 20 1.99 -29.30 -24.33
N SER A 21 2.44 -29.50 -25.57
CA SER A 21 1.68 -29.19 -26.79
C SER A 21 1.39 -27.69 -26.92
N GLY A 22 2.10 -27.06 -27.84
CA GLY A 22 1.91 -25.67 -28.18
C GLY A 22 0.52 -25.40 -28.75
N TRP A 23 0.03 -24.23 -28.41
CA TRP A 23 -0.87 -23.47 -29.26
C TRP A 23 -0.42 -22.02 -29.19
N GLY A 24 0.05 -21.51 -30.33
CA GLY A 24 0.12 -20.08 -30.53
C GLY A 24 -1.30 -19.55 -30.72
N SER A 25 -1.60 -18.42 -30.10
CA SER A 25 -2.64 -17.52 -30.56
C SER A 25 -2.38 -16.11 -30.02
N GLU A 26 -2.21 -15.23 -30.99
CA GLU A 26 -2.59 -13.82 -31.01
C GLU A 26 -2.43 -12.97 -29.75
N GLU A 27 -1.45 -12.09 -29.85
CA GLU A 27 -1.45 -10.76 -29.23
C GLU A 27 -2.74 -10.02 -29.61
N LYS A 28 -3.72 -10.05 -28.71
CA LYS A 28 -4.94 -9.24 -28.83
C LYS A 28 -5.03 -8.33 -27.61
N GLY A 29 -4.39 -7.16 -27.73
CA GLY A 29 -4.76 -5.99 -26.94
C GLY A 29 -6.22 -5.66 -27.24
N VAL A 30 -7.12 -6.04 -26.33
CA VAL A 30 -8.54 -5.70 -26.42
C VAL A 30 -8.95 -5.19 -25.04
N GLY A 31 -9.19 -3.88 -24.97
CA GLY A 31 -9.76 -3.20 -23.82
C GLY A 31 -11.18 -3.68 -23.55
N GLY A 32 -11.30 -4.82 -22.88
CA GLY A 32 -12.55 -5.30 -22.29
C GLY A 32 -12.58 -4.92 -20.82
N GLY A 33 -13.45 -3.98 -20.45
CA GLY A 33 -13.68 -3.64 -19.05
C GLY A 33 -14.07 -4.87 -18.23
N LEU A 34 -13.72 -4.88 -16.95
CA LEU A 34 -13.97 -5.99 -16.00
C LEU A 34 -15.45 -6.14 -15.60
N ALA A 35 -16.36 -5.41 -16.26
CA ALA A 35 -17.75 -5.25 -15.89
C ALA A 35 -18.61 -6.54 -15.93
N GLY A 36 -18.06 -7.66 -16.42
CA GLY A 36 -18.75 -8.95 -16.49
C GLY A 36 -18.41 -9.94 -15.37
N SER A 37 -17.36 -9.73 -14.58
CA SER A 37 -16.90 -10.70 -13.57
C SER A 37 -17.17 -10.24 -12.14
N LYS A 38 -17.65 -11.14 -11.26
CA LYS A 38 -17.85 -10.83 -9.83
C LYS A 38 -16.50 -10.54 -9.12
N TYR A 39 -15.45 -11.23 -9.55
CA TYR A 39 -14.12 -11.16 -8.98
C TYR A 39 -13.13 -10.57 -9.97
N VAL A 40 -12.09 -9.93 -9.43
CA VAL A 40 -10.99 -9.30 -10.17
C VAL A 40 -9.67 -9.77 -9.58
N LYS A 41 -8.73 -10.09 -10.47
CA LYS A 41 -7.34 -10.40 -10.16
C LYS A 41 -6.47 -9.19 -10.49
N LEU A 42 -5.70 -8.70 -9.53
CA LEU A 42 -4.82 -7.54 -9.67
C LEU A 42 -3.38 -7.93 -9.36
N ASN A 43 -2.46 -7.61 -10.26
CA ASN A 43 -1.02 -7.75 -10.05
C ASN A 43 -0.39 -6.36 -9.99
N VAL A 44 0.00 -5.91 -8.79
CA VAL A 44 0.53 -4.57 -8.52
C VAL A 44 2.04 -4.67 -8.28
N GLY A 45 2.81 -4.49 -9.36
CA GLY A 45 4.29 -4.59 -9.31
C GLY A 45 4.80 -5.90 -8.72
N GLY A 46 4.12 -7.02 -9.01
CA GLY A 46 4.43 -8.34 -8.46
C GLY A 46 3.65 -8.72 -7.21
N SER A 47 2.88 -7.80 -6.61
CA SER A 47 1.98 -8.11 -5.49
C SER A 47 0.62 -8.55 -6.00
N LEU A 48 0.24 -9.79 -5.70
CA LEU A 48 -0.97 -10.42 -6.20
C LEU A 48 -2.15 -10.19 -5.24
N HIS A 49 -3.23 -9.62 -5.75
CA HIS A 49 -4.44 -9.33 -4.99
C HIS A 49 -5.70 -9.86 -5.67
N TYR A 50 -6.56 -10.48 -4.86
CA TYR A 50 -7.89 -10.91 -5.26
C TYR A 50 -8.95 -10.06 -4.57
N THR A 51 -9.90 -9.54 -5.35
CA THR A 51 -10.97 -8.70 -4.83
C THR A 51 -12.23 -8.80 -5.69
N THR A 52 -13.25 -8.00 -5.37
CA THR A 52 -14.51 -7.94 -6.12
C THR A 52 -14.64 -6.61 -6.86
N VAL A 53 -15.37 -6.61 -7.98
CA VAL A 53 -15.71 -5.37 -8.71
C VAL A 53 -16.47 -4.41 -7.80
N GLN A 54 -17.32 -4.93 -6.91
CA GLN A 54 -18.06 -4.13 -5.93
C GLN A 54 -17.12 -3.31 -5.04
N THR A 55 -16.05 -3.92 -4.50
CA THR A 55 -15.06 -3.21 -3.69
C THR A 55 -14.38 -2.10 -4.48
N LEU A 56 -13.94 -2.41 -5.72
CA LEU A 56 -13.23 -1.43 -6.57
C LEU A 56 -14.14 -0.29 -7.06
N SER A 57 -15.46 -0.51 -7.08
CA SER A 57 -16.46 0.45 -7.55
C SER A 57 -17.06 1.32 -6.44
N LYS A 58 -16.69 1.09 -5.17
CA LYS A 58 -17.22 1.86 -4.03
C LYS A 58 -16.84 3.34 -4.07
N GLU A 59 -15.60 3.63 -4.47
CA GLU A 59 -15.05 4.98 -4.54
C GLU A 59 -14.90 5.41 -5.99
N ASP A 60 -15.15 6.69 -6.25
CA ASP A 60 -14.88 7.30 -7.56
C ASP A 60 -13.37 7.52 -7.71
N GLY A 61 -12.70 6.61 -8.42
CA GLY A 61 -11.26 6.63 -8.60
C GLY A 61 -10.76 5.92 -9.85
N LEU A 62 -9.44 5.74 -9.92
CA LEU A 62 -8.78 5.04 -11.02
C LEU A 62 -9.27 3.59 -11.13
N LEU A 63 -9.31 2.89 -9.99
CA LEU A 63 -9.68 1.47 -9.92
C LEU A 63 -11.12 1.20 -10.40
N ARG A 64 -12.04 2.12 -10.10
CA ARG A 64 -13.41 2.08 -10.63
C ARG A 64 -13.45 2.28 -12.14
N SER A 65 -12.65 3.23 -12.64
CA SER A 65 -12.54 3.50 -14.09
C SER A 65 -12.00 2.28 -14.83
N MET A 66 -11.01 1.58 -14.27
CA MET A 66 -10.50 0.31 -14.81
C MET A 66 -11.58 -0.77 -14.86
N CYS A 67 -12.42 -0.87 -13.83
CA CYS A 67 -13.53 -1.84 -13.82
C CYS A 67 -14.60 -1.54 -14.87
N ASN A 68 -14.90 -0.27 -15.07
CA ASN A 68 -15.93 0.19 -16.00
C ASN A 68 -15.43 0.32 -17.45
N GLY A 69 -14.15 0.01 -17.73
CA GLY A 69 -13.55 0.16 -19.06
C GLY A 69 -13.26 1.60 -19.47
N GLY A 70 -13.27 2.55 -18.53
CA GLY A 70 -12.92 3.96 -18.75
C GLY A 70 -11.42 4.26 -18.65
N ALA A 71 -10.60 3.27 -18.29
CA ALA A 71 -9.14 3.36 -18.26
C ALA A 71 -8.53 2.22 -19.08
N GLU A 72 -7.39 2.46 -19.71
CA GLU A 72 -6.62 1.42 -20.38
C GLU A 72 -6.03 0.47 -19.34
N VAL A 73 -6.26 -0.83 -19.52
CA VAL A 73 -5.84 -1.86 -18.57
C VAL A 73 -5.08 -2.94 -19.32
N THR A 74 -3.86 -3.24 -18.87
CA THR A 74 -3.09 -4.38 -19.35
C THR A 74 -3.54 -5.63 -18.60
N ILE A 75 -3.92 -6.68 -19.35
CA ILE A 75 -4.32 -7.97 -18.79
C ILE A 75 -3.34 -9.02 -19.31
N ASP A 76 -2.79 -9.84 -18.42
CA ASP A 76 -1.90 -10.94 -18.81
C ASP A 76 -2.68 -12.18 -19.32
N SER A 77 -1.93 -13.21 -19.75
CA SER A 77 -2.50 -14.46 -20.25
C SER A 77 -3.26 -15.28 -19.18
N GLU A 78 -3.03 -15.01 -17.89
CA GLU A 78 -3.70 -15.68 -16.76
C GLU A 78 -4.92 -14.88 -16.23
N GLY A 79 -5.19 -13.72 -16.82
CA GLY A 79 -6.30 -12.83 -16.49
C GLY A 79 -6.01 -11.88 -15.33
N TRP A 80 -4.74 -11.61 -15.00
CA TRP A 80 -4.35 -10.57 -14.06
C TRP A 80 -4.33 -9.21 -14.72
N VAL A 81 -4.98 -8.26 -14.07
CA VAL A 81 -4.83 -6.84 -14.38
C VAL A 81 -3.49 -6.37 -13.82
N VAL A 82 -2.59 -5.97 -14.70
CA VAL A 82 -1.23 -5.57 -14.34
C VAL A 82 -1.19 -4.06 -14.12
N LEU A 83 -0.67 -3.67 -12.95
CA LEU A 83 -0.43 -2.30 -12.54
C LEU A 83 1.07 -2.09 -12.33
N ASP A 84 1.65 -1.13 -13.05
CA ASP A 84 3.05 -0.71 -12.90
C ASP A 84 3.21 0.21 -11.68
N ARG A 85 2.97 -0.34 -10.49
CA ARG A 85 3.05 0.34 -9.19
C ARG A 85 3.61 -0.57 -8.12
N CYS A 86 4.11 0.00 -7.04
CA CYS A 86 4.53 -0.77 -5.88
C CYS A 86 3.31 -1.31 -5.12
N GLY A 87 3.21 -2.63 -5.00
CA GLY A 87 2.12 -3.27 -4.28
C GLY A 87 2.23 -3.27 -2.75
N HIS A 88 3.34 -2.75 -2.19
CA HIS A 88 3.62 -2.81 -0.75
C HIS A 88 2.47 -2.25 0.12
N HIS A 89 1.93 -1.09 -0.26
CA HIS A 89 0.82 -0.43 0.46
C HIS A 89 -0.56 -0.67 -0.16
N PHE A 90 -0.65 -1.46 -1.24
CA PHE A 90 -1.91 -1.64 -1.97
C PHE A 90 -2.96 -2.38 -1.14
N GLY A 91 -2.54 -3.30 -0.26
CA GLY A 91 -3.44 -3.97 0.67
C GLY A 91 -4.17 -2.98 1.60
N LEU A 92 -3.49 -1.93 2.08
CA LEU A 92 -4.09 -0.90 2.91
C LEU A 92 -5.13 -0.09 2.13
N VAL A 93 -4.82 0.28 0.88
CA VAL A 93 -5.76 0.93 -0.04
C VAL A 93 -7.01 0.08 -0.24
N LEU A 94 -6.84 -1.22 -0.51
CA LEU A 94 -7.97 -2.15 -0.66
C LEU A 94 -8.82 -2.27 0.61
N ASN A 95 -8.19 -2.35 1.78
CA ASN A 95 -8.91 -2.43 3.05
C ASN A 95 -9.70 -1.16 3.32
N PHE A 96 -9.13 0.03 3.02
CA PHE A 96 -9.89 1.28 3.08
C PHE A 96 -11.12 1.25 2.17
N MET A 97 -11.00 0.76 0.93
CA MET A 97 -12.16 0.62 0.04
C MET A 97 -13.19 -0.40 0.55
N ARG A 98 -12.77 -1.41 1.33
CA ARG A 98 -13.69 -2.39 1.92
C ARG A 98 -14.47 -1.81 3.09
N ASP A 99 -13.77 -1.15 4.01
CA ASP A 99 -14.32 -0.82 5.33
C ASP A 99 -14.66 0.67 5.48
N GLY A 100 -14.20 1.51 4.55
CA GLY A 100 -14.33 2.98 4.60
C GLY A 100 -13.39 3.67 5.60
N SER A 101 -12.63 2.89 6.38
CA SER A 101 -11.60 3.36 7.29
C SER A 101 -10.50 2.30 7.42
N VAL A 102 -9.30 2.71 7.81
CA VAL A 102 -8.17 1.80 7.99
C VAL A 102 -7.21 2.38 9.03
N PRO A 103 -6.59 1.56 9.89
CA PRO A 103 -5.50 2.03 10.74
C PRO A 103 -4.34 2.50 9.86
N LEU A 104 -3.90 3.72 10.08
CA LEU A 104 -2.78 4.31 9.34
C LEU A 104 -1.45 3.99 10.05
N PRO A 105 -0.34 3.88 9.29
CA PRO A 105 0.98 3.70 9.87
C PRO A 105 1.37 4.87 10.79
N GLU A 106 2.11 4.57 11.86
CA GLU A 106 2.66 5.58 12.77
C GLU A 106 3.92 6.26 12.19
N SER A 107 4.67 5.54 11.35
CA SER A 107 5.87 6.07 10.69
C SER A 107 5.48 7.14 9.67
N HIS A 108 6.02 8.35 9.84
CA HIS A 108 5.80 9.47 8.90
C HIS A 108 6.15 9.09 7.47
N ARG A 109 7.25 8.34 7.28
CA ARG A 109 7.69 7.89 5.96
C ARG A 109 6.68 6.94 5.32
N GLU A 110 6.20 5.95 6.06
CA GLU A 110 5.21 4.99 5.53
C GLU A 110 3.88 5.69 5.23
N LEU A 111 3.49 6.63 6.08
CA LEU A 111 2.27 7.41 5.87
C LEU A 111 2.37 8.30 4.61
N GLU A 112 3.53 8.89 4.30
CA GLU A 112 3.76 9.56 3.01
C GLU A 112 3.69 8.60 1.82
N GLU A 113 4.24 7.40 1.95
CA GLU A 113 4.19 6.38 0.90
C GLU A 113 2.74 5.95 0.62
N VAL A 114 1.95 5.72 1.67
CA VAL A 114 0.50 5.43 1.55
C VAL A 114 -0.24 6.60 0.91
N LEU A 115 0.08 7.84 1.30
CA LEU A 115 -0.54 9.04 0.70
C LEU A 115 -0.28 9.12 -0.81
N LYS A 116 0.94 8.82 -1.26
CA LYS A 116 1.29 8.80 -2.70
C LYS A 116 0.48 7.74 -3.45
N GLU A 117 0.32 6.54 -2.89
CA GLU A 117 -0.52 5.51 -3.50
C GLU A 117 -2.00 5.92 -3.51
N ALA A 118 -2.52 6.47 -2.42
CA ALA A 118 -3.90 6.94 -2.33
C ALA A 118 -4.21 8.01 -3.40
N GLN A 119 -3.27 8.93 -3.64
CA GLN A 119 -3.38 9.93 -4.71
C GLN A 119 -3.35 9.30 -6.10
N TYR A 120 -2.45 8.33 -6.32
CA TYR A 120 -2.35 7.62 -7.59
C TYR A 120 -3.65 6.89 -7.95
N TYR A 121 -4.21 6.11 -7.02
CA TYR A 121 -5.49 5.41 -7.22
C TYR A 121 -6.71 6.33 -7.14
N ARG A 122 -6.50 7.61 -6.78
CA ARG A 122 -7.52 8.66 -6.61
C ARG A 122 -8.57 8.31 -5.55
N VAL A 123 -8.16 7.69 -4.46
CA VAL A 123 -9.03 7.34 -3.33
C VAL A 123 -9.09 8.53 -2.37
N GLN A 124 -10.02 9.46 -2.63
CA GLN A 124 -10.08 10.76 -1.94
C GLN A 124 -10.25 10.63 -0.43
N GLY A 125 -11.10 9.70 0.03
CA GLY A 125 -11.29 9.45 1.46
C GLY A 125 -10.00 9.08 2.17
N LEU A 126 -9.15 8.25 1.54
CA LEU A 126 -7.87 7.85 2.11
C LEU A 126 -6.85 9.00 2.07
N VAL A 127 -6.82 9.80 1.01
CA VAL A 127 -5.98 11.00 0.92
C VAL A 127 -6.27 11.97 2.07
N GLN A 128 -7.55 12.21 2.36
CA GLN A 128 -7.98 13.06 3.48
C GLN A 128 -7.59 12.46 4.84
N HIS A 129 -7.72 11.14 4.98
CA HIS A 129 -7.35 10.44 6.21
C HIS A 129 -5.84 10.56 6.48
N CYS A 130 -5.00 10.34 5.46
CA CYS A 130 -3.55 10.45 5.56
C CYS A 130 -3.08 11.88 5.84
N THR A 131 -3.61 12.87 5.12
CA THR A 131 -3.24 14.29 5.32
C THR A 131 -3.61 14.79 6.72
N SER A 132 -4.79 14.40 7.21
CA SER A 132 -5.22 14.71 8.58
C SER A 132 -4.33 14.06 9.64
N ALA A 133 -3.91 12.80 9.42
CA ALA A 133 -3.00 12.10 10.30
C ALA A 133 -1.59 12.76 10.32
N MET A 134 -1.09 13.18 9.15
CA MET A 134 0.19 13.90 9.05
C MET A 134 0.16 15.22 9.83
N GLN A 135 -0.93 15.99 9.73
CA GLN A 135 -1.06 17.24 10.46
C GLN A 135 -1.09 17.01 11.99
N LYS A 136 -1.86 16.02 12.45
CA LYS A 136 -1.91 15.66 13.87
C LYS A 136 -0.53 15.27 14.43
N GLN A 137 0.28 14.54 13.67
CA GLN A 137 1.63 14.19 14.09
C GLN A 137 2.54 15.42 14.24
N ARG A 138 2.38 16.44 13.38
CA ARG A 138 3.11 17.70 13.51
C ARG A 138 2.71 18.47 14.77
N ASP A 139 1.42 18.53 15.05
CA ASP A 139 0.89 19.25 16.22
C ASP A 139 1.35 18.59 17.54
N VAL A 140 1.49 17.27 17.57
CA VAL A 140 2.04 16.54 18.74
C VAL A 140 3.51 16.90 19.00
N TYR A 141 4.33 17.03 17.95
CA TYR A 141 5.73 17.41 18.10
C TYR A 141 5.90 18.89 18.48
N GLU A 142 4.94 19.74 18.09
CA GLU A 142 4.91 21.16 18.46
C GLU A 142 4.38 21.39 19.88
N GLY A 143 3.55 20.48 20.40
CA GLY A 143 3.10 20.44 21.79
C GLY A 143 4.13 19.96 22.81
N VAL A 144 5.33 19.56 22.38
CA VAL A 144 6.44 19.24 23.29
C VAL A 144 6.99 20.53 23.89
N CYS A 145 7.23 20.54 25.20
CA CYS A 145 7.83 21.68 25.90
C CYS A 145 9.16 22.06 25.23
N ARG A 146 9.18 23.14 24.46
CA ARG A 146 10.40 23.71 23.87
C ARG A 146 11.16 24.39 24.99
N ILE A 147 11.99 23.63 25.70
CA ILE A 147 12.93 24.19 26.67
C ILE A 147 14.04 24.87 25.87
N PRO A 148 14.13 26.21 25.85
CA PRO A 148 15.21 26.89 25.14
C PRO A 148 16.53 26.55 25.83
N MET A 149 17.51 26.07 25.05
CA MET A 149 18.86 25.87 25.53
C MET A 149 19.59 27.22 25.49
N ILE A 150 19.92 27.76 26.65
CA ILE A 150 20.72 28.98 26.76
C ILE A 150 22.19 28.58 26.65
N THR A 151 22.83 28.95 25.55
CA THR A 151 24.25 28.61 25.29
C THR A 151 25.19 29.78 25.53
N SER A 152 24.66 30.97 25.86
CA SER A 152 25.44 32.19 26.10
C SER A 152 24.77 33.12 27.10
N ALA A 153 25.56 33.84 27.89
CA ALA A 153 25.09 34.94 28.72
C ALA A 153 24.31 36.01 27.91
N LYS A 154 24.65 36.20 26.62
CA LYS A 154 23.89 37.11 25.75
C LYS A 154 22.47 36.60 25.46
N GLU A 155 22.29 35.30 25.34
CA GLU A 155 20.97 34.66 25.16
C GLU A 155 20.17 34.71 26.47
N GLU A 156 20.85 34.52 27.60
CA GLU A 156 20.26 34.66 28.95
C GLU A 156 19.66 36.06 29.17
N GLN A 157 20.45 37.12 28.96
CA GLN A 157 19.98 38.50 29.10
C GLN A 157 18.79 38.81 28.17
N ARG A 158 18.79 38.27 26.95
CA ARG A 158 17.67 38.44 26.01
C ARG A 158 16.39 37.77 26.51
N MET A 159 16.48 36.55 27.04
CA MET A 159 15.32 35.87 27.62
C MET A 159 14.77 36.62 28.84
N ILE A 160 15.64 37.04 29.77
CA ILE A 160 15.24 37.80 30.97
C ILE A 160 14.52 39.11 30.60
N THR A 161 15.02 39.82 29.60
CA THR A 161 14.43 41.08 29.14
C THR A 161 13.06 40.87 28.49
N THR A 162 12.88 39.77 27.76
CA THR A 162 11.62 39.44 27.08
C THR A 162 10.51 39.08 28.07
N CYS A 163 10.83 38.36 29.17
CA CYS A 163 9.84 37.99 30.19
C CYS A 163 9.39 39.16 31.08
N ARG A 164 10.18 40.23 31.21
CA ARG A 164 9.85 41.37 32.09
C ARG A 164 8.80 42.32 31.54
N LYS A 165 8.53 42.30 30.23
CA LYS A 165 7.71 43.31 29.53
C LYS A 165 6.19 43.08 29.59
N VAL A 166 5.72 42.01 30.26
CA VAL A 166 4.29 41.63 30.32
C VAL A 166 3.56 42.23 31.52
N ARG A 167 4.25 42.96 32.42
CA ARG A 167 3.69 43.34 33.73
C ARG A 167 3.27 44.81 33.88
N GLU A 168 3.24 45.59 32.80
CA GLU A 168 2.76 46.98 32.82
C GLU A 168 1.57 47.13 31.88
N GLY A 169 0.38 46.86 32.42
CA GLY A 169 -0.93 47.09 31.83
C GLY A 169 -1.96 47.19 32.95
#